data_AF-A0A3A8ESM8-F1
#
_entry.id   AF-A0A3A8ESM8-F1
#
_cell.length_a   1.000
_cell.length_b   1.000
_cell.length_c   1.000
_cell.angle_alpha   90.00
_cell.angle_beta   90.00
_cell.angle_gamma   90.00
#
_symmetry.space_group_name_H-M   'P 1'
#
loop_
_entity.id
_entity.type
_entity.pdbx_description
1 polymer ?
#
loop_
_entity_poly.entity_id
_entity_poly.type
_entity_poly.pdbx_seq_one_letter_code
_entity_poly.pdbx_strand_id
1 'polypeptide(L)'
;MRCISTFLEDIDHEMPRFSEINIDRKAFKIDGNHGIKVHCEKRELKSVDYFDNHPQKGFLYLEFSDLIANDEYIANKIKTIEMAQLPVKLTKELRKNFYNTIHRELVQKIKDTLHLKTLMDDYIVNIPDYFNSLGKFVIVIAPIEVGKRADVGRCMDRWKTAIMTSMPKGMFSEVVFVPLDVFCA
;
A
#
# COMPACT_ATOMS: atom_id res chain seq x y z
N MET A 1 -2.01 26.38 -8.43
CA MET A 1 -2.41 25.57 -7.26
C MET A 1 -3.84 25.10 -7.42
N ARG A 2 -4.17 23.89 -6.92
CA ARG A 2 -5.52 23.29 -7.02
C ARG A 2 -6.05 22.98 -5.62
N CYS A 3 -7.36 23.10 -5.40
CA CYS A 3 -7.96 22.77 -4.10
C CYS A 3 -7.93 21.25 -3.88
N ILE A 4 -7.57 20.80 -2.67
CA ILE A 4 -7.47 19.36 -2.37
C ILE A 4 -8.79 18.60 -2.58
N SER A 5 -9.93 19.26 -2.37
CA SER A 5 -11.26 18.68 -2.61
C SER A 5 -11.50 18.21 -4.03
N THR A 6 -10.70 18.68 -5.00
CA THR A 6 -10.77 18.21 -6.39
C THR A 6 -10.26 16.79 -6.60
N PHE A 7 -9.56 16.23 -5.63
CA PHE A 7 -9.09 14.84 -5.62
C PHE A 7 -9.98 13.92 -4.76
N LEU A 8 -11.05 14.46 -4.17
CA LEU A 8 -11.98 13.69 -3.35
C LEU A 8 -12.90 12.87 -4.26
N GLU A 9 -12.80 11.55 -4.17
CA GLU A 9 -13.62 10.61 -4.94
C GLU A 9 -14.06 9.42 -4.09
N ASP A 10 -15.00 8.64 -4.59
CA ASP A 10 -15.40 7.37 -3.99
C ASP A 10 -14.20 6.40 -4.02
N ILE A 11 -13.98 5.67 -2.93
CA ILE A 11 -12.83 4.77 -2.82
C ILE A 11 -13.03 3.57 -3.76
N ASP A 12 -12.22 3.51 -4.82
CA ASP A 12 -12.04 2.31 -5.64
C ASP A 12 -10.91 1.45 -5.05
N HIS A 13 -11.24 0.20 -4.69
CA HIS A 13 -10.31 -0.76 -4.12
C HIS A 13 -9.47 -1.50 -5.18
N GLU A 14 -9.72 -1.28 -6.47
CA GLU A 14 -8.95 -1.83 -7.60
C GLU A 14 -8.79 -3.37 -7.57
N MET A 15 -9.74 -4.11 -6.97
CA MET A 15 -9.75 -5.59 -6.94
C MET A 15 -10.94 -6.17 -7.71
N PRO A 16 -10.87 -6.33 -9.05
CA PRO A 16 -12.02 -6.69 -9.88
C PRO A 16 -12.73 -8.00 -9.49
N ARG A 17 -12.03 -8.94 -8.84
CA ARG A 17 -12.60 -10.20 -8.34
C ARG A 17 -13.59 -10.03 -7.19
N PHE A 18 -13.57 -8.88 -6.53
CA PHE A 18 -14.38 -8.57 -5.36
C PHE A 18 -15.28 -7.35 -5.60
N SER A 19 -15.73 -7.15 -6.85
CA SER A 19 -16.55 -5.99 -7.26
C SER A 19 -17.89 -5.84 -6.53
N GLU A 20 -18.33 -6.87 -5.81
CA GLU A 20 -19.53 -6.81 -4.96
C GLU A 20 -19.27 -6.07 -3.63
N ILE A 21 -18.02 -5.98 -3.20
CA ILE A 21 -17.62 -5.27 -1.98
C ILE A 21 -17.43 -3.80 -2.32
N ASN A 22 -18.36 -2.95 -1.86
CA ASN A 22 -18.28 -1.51 -2.05
C ASN A 22 -17.84 -0.82 -0.77
N ILE A 23 -16.98 0.19 -0.90
CA ILE A 23 -16.57 1.05 0.21
C ILE A 23 -17.39 2.34 0.11
N ASP A 24 -18.39 2.48 0.97
CA ASP A 24 -19.28 3.67 1.00
C ASP A 24 -18.62 4.85 1.72
N ARG A 25 -17.47 5.29 1.21
CA ARG A 25 -16.72 6.46 1.69
C ARG A 25 -15.93 7.11 0.57
N LYS A 26 -15.60 8.38 0.79
CA LYS A 26 -14.73 9.17 -0.09
C LYS A 26 -13.37 9.41 0.55
N ALA A 27 -12.33 9.44 -0.27
CA ALA A 27 -10.98 9.76 0.13
C ALA A 27 -10.26 10.56 -0.96
N PHE A 28 -9.12 11.17 -0.63
CA PHE A 28 -8.35 11.94 -1.60
C PHE A 28 -7.46 11.01 -2.41
N LYS A 29 -7.73 10.85 -3.71
CA LYS A 29 -6.94 10.02 -4.62
C LYS A 29 -5.55 10.59 -4.80
N ILE A 30 -4.55 9.77 -4.56
CA ILE A 30 -3.14 10.11 -4.69
C ILE A 30 -2.57 9.55 -5.99
N ASP A 31 -2.78 8.25 -6.23
CA ASP A 31 -2.27 7.55 -7.40
C ASP A 31 -3.24 7.62 -8.59
N GLY A 32 -2.84 7.07 -9.74
CA GLY A 32 -3.64 7.09 -10.97
C GLY A 32 -3.47 8.37 -11.80
N ASN A 33 -4.11 8.41 -12.97
CA ASN A 33 -3.88 9.45 -13.98
C ASN A 33 -4.33 10.87 -13.57
N HIS A 34 -5.18 10.97 -12.55
CA HIS A 34 -5.76 12.23 -12.08
C HIS A 34 -5.55 12.48 -10.58
N GLY A 35 -4.71 11.68 -9.91
CA GLY A 35 -4.44 11.80 -8.48
C GLY A 35 -3.48 12.95 -8.13
N ILE A 36 -3.36 13.22 -6.82
CA ILE A 36 -2.47 14.24 -6.25
C ILE A 36 -1.04 14.12 -6.79
N LYS A 37 -0.51 12.90 -6.90
CA LYS A 37 0.86 12.64 -7.35
C LYS A 37 1.13 13.21 -8.74
N VAL A 38 0.18 13.05 -9.67
CA VAL A 38 0.30 13.55 -11.03
C VAL A 38 0.24 15.07 -11.07
N HIS A 39 -0.63 15.68 -10.27
CA HIS A 39 -0.78 17.13 -10.18
C HIS A 39 0.45 17.82 -9.56
N CYS A 40 1.13 17.16 -8.61
CA CYS A 40 2.39 17.64 -8.04
C CYS A 40 3.63 17.36 -8.93
N GLU A 41 3.43 16.89 -10.17
CA GLU A 41 4.52 16.56 -11.11
C GLU A 41 5.48 15.47 -10.59
N LYS A 42 4.96 14.52 -9.80
CA LYS A 42 5.74 13.43 -9.17
C LYS A 42 5.36 12.04 -9.65
N ARG A 43 5.10 11.89 -10.95
CA ARG A 43 4.59 10.63 -11.55
C ARG A 43 5.47 9.41 -11.29
N GLU A 44 6.77 9.64 -11.12
CA GLU A 44 7.79 8.63 -10.86
C GLU A 44 7.75 8.04 -9.45
N LEU A 45 7.11 8.73 -8.50
CA LEU A 45 7.01 8.26 -7.12
C LEU A 45 6.06 7.07 -7.02
N LYS A 46 6.40 6.12 -6.15
CA LYS A 46 5.44 5.09 -5.73
C LYS A 46 4.57 5.68 -4.62
N SER A 47 3.26 5.64 -4.73
CA SER A 47 2.37 6.19 -3.69
C SER A 47 1.39 5.15 -3.21
N VAL A 48 0.82 5.40 -2.03
CA VAL A 48 -0.45 4.77 -1.66
C VAL A 48 -1.58 5.32 -2.54
N ASP A 49 -2.71 4.64 -2.58
CA ASP A 49 -3.82 5.00 -3.46
C ASP A 49 -4.58 6.23 -2.96
N TYR A 50 -4.83 6.33 -1.65
CA TYR A 50 -5.62 7.42 -1.07
C TYR A 50 -5.07 7.97 0.25
N PHE A 51 -5.40 9.23 0.53
CA PHE A 51 -5.43 9.77 1.89
C PHE A 51 -6.87 9.74 2.39
N ASP A 52 -7.11 9.09 3.53
CA ASP A 52 -8.44 8.99 4.14
C ASP A 52 -8.45 9.65 5.53
N ASN A 53 -9.57 10.28 5.89
CA ASN A 53 -9.82 10.79 7.23
C ASN A 53 -10.92 9.94 7.88
N HIS A 54 -10.52 8.78 8.37
CA HIS A 54 -11.44 7.79 8.89
C HIS A 54 -12.09 8.27 10.20
N PRO A 55 -13.43 8.20 10.35
CA PRO A 55 -14.13 8.74 11.52
C PRO A 55 -13.62 8.24 12.88
N GLN A 56 -13.29 6.96 12.97
CA GLN A 56 -12.78 6.32 14.20
C GLN A 56 -11.25 6.15 14.25
N LYS A 57 -10.56 6.10 13.11
CA LYS A 57 -9.13 5.75 13.04
C LYS A 57 -8.22 6.96 12.77
N GLY A 58 -8.80 8.12 12.45
CA GLY A 58 -8.09 9.34 12.11
C GLY A 58 -7.50 9.29 10.70
N PHE A 59 -6.38 10.00 10.50
CA PHE A 59 -5.73 10.11 9.20
C PHE A 59 -5.06 8.80 8.78
N LEU A 60 -5.40 8.31 7.59
CA LEU A 60 -4.89 7.07 7.02
C LEU A 60 -4.20 7.32 5.68
N TYR A 61 -3.10 6.61 5.48
CA TYR A 61 -2.47 6.36 4.18
C TYR A 61 -2.99 5.00 3.70
N LEU A 62 -3.88 5.00 2.71
CA LEU A 62 -4.64 3.83 2.30
C LEU A 62 -4.09 3.26 0.99
N GLU A 63 -3.69 1.99 1.04
CA GLU A 63 -3.14 1.22 -0.08
C GLU A 63 -3.99 -0.03 -0.29
N PHE A 64 -4.45 -0.27 -1.51
CA PHE A 64 -5.09 -1.51 -1.92
C PHE A 64 -4.11 -2.35 -2.70
N SER A 65 -3.91 -3.58 -2.24
CA SER A 65 -2.91 -4.45 -2.86
C SER A 65 -3.34 -5.91 -2.82
N ASP A 66 -3.39 -6.55 -3.98
CA ASP A 66 -3.56 -8.01 -4.08
C ASP A 66 -2.24 -8.72 -3.77
N LEU A 67 -1.75 -8.54 -2.54
CA LEU A 67 -0.51 -9.13 -2.04
C LEU A 67 -0.55 -10.66 -2.06
N ILE A 68 -1.74 -11.25 -1.95
CA ILE A 68 -1.91 -12.70 -1.97
C ILE A 68 -1.65 -13.24 -3.38
N ALA A 69 -2.26 -12.64 -4.42
CA ALA A 69 -1.96 -13.02 -5.80
C ALA A 69 -0.49 -12.77 -6.15
N ASN A 70 0.10 -11.69 -5.65
CA ASN A 70 1.52 -11.38 -5.85
C ASN A 70 2.44 -12.39 -5.17
N ASP A 71 2.13 -12.85 -3.96
CA ASP A 71 2.90 -13.88 -3.26
C ASP A 71 2.79 -15.25 -3.96
N GLU A 72 1.59 -15.63 -4.42
CA GLU A 72 1.39 -16.85 -5.22
C GLU A 72 2.16 -16.79 -6.55
N TYR A 73 2.19 -15.62 -7.20
CA TYR A 73 3.00 -15.40 -8.40
C TYR A 73 4.51 -15.53 -8.10
N ILE A 74 4.99 -14.95 -7.01
CA ILE A 74 6.39 -15.07 -6.55
C ILE A 74 6.73 -16.54 -6.28
N ALA A 75 5.88 -17.27 -5.56
CA ALA A 75 6.07 -18.69 -5.28
C ALA A 75 6.19 -19.52 -6.57
N ASN A 76 5.33 -19.25 -7.55
CA ASN A 76 5.38 -19.91 -8.86
C ASN A 76 6.68 -19.58 -9.62
N LYS A 77 7.13 -18.32 -9.61
CA LYS A 77 8.41 -17.94 -10.24
C LYS A 77 9.59 -18.62 -9.59
N ILE A 78 9.60 -18.73 -8.25
CA ILE A 78 10.64 -19.44 -7.51
C ILE A 78 10.68 -20.91 -7.93
N LYS A 79 9.52 -21.57 -8.03
CA LYS A 79 9.42 -22.95 -8.51
C LYS A 79 10.00 -23.10 -9.92
N THR A 80 9.71 -22.17 -10.83
CA THR A 80 10.30 -22.16 -12.18
C THR A 80 11.82 -22.04 -12.15
N ILE A 81 12.37 -21.16 -11.29
CA ILE A 81 13.82 -20.98 -11.12
C ILE A 81 14.48 -22.26 -10.60
N GLU A 82 13.84 -22.94 -9.65
CA GLU A 82 14.34 -24.21 -9.10
C GLU A 82 14.34 -25.32 -10.15
N MET A 83 13.36 -25.33 -11.05
CA MET A 83 13.32 -26.25 -12.19
C MET A 83 14.35 -25.92 -13.28
N ALA A 84 14.83 -24.68 -13.36
CA ALA A 84 15.74 -24.22 -14.41
C ALA A 84 17.21 -24.67 -14.23
N GLN A 85 17.52 -25.45 -13.20
CA GLN A 85 18.86 -26.01 -12.91
C GLN A 85 20.00 -24.98 -12.94
N LEU A 86 19.72 -23.75 -12.50
CA LEU A 86 20.72 -22.68 -12.44
C LEU A 86 21.77 -22.96 -11.34
N PRO A 87 22.97 -22.34 -11.43
CA PRO A 87 23.97 -22.42 -10.37
C PRO A 87 23.39 -22.03 -9.01
N VAL A 88 23.71 -22.81 -7.96
CA VAL A 88 23.15 -22.67 -6.61
C VAL A 88 23.23 -21.24 -6.07
N LYS A 89 24.34 -20.55 -6.32
CA LYS A 89 24.55 -19.15 -5.92
C LYS A 89 23.53 -18.21 -6.58
N LEU A 90 23.32 -18.37 -7.89
CA LEU A 90 22.37 -17.57 -8.68
C LEU A 90 20.92 -17.88 -8.26
N THR A 91 20.58 -19.15 -8.08
CA THR A 91 19.26 -19.58 -7.56
C THR A 91 18.96 -18.95 -6.20
N LYS A 92 19.94 -18.93 -5.28
CA LYS A 92 19.78 -18.31 -3.96
C LYS A 92 19.56 -16.80 -4.05
N GLU A 93 20.30 -16.12 -4.92
CA GLU A 93 20.20 -14.68 -5.12
C GLU A 93 18.85 -14.28 -5.74
N LEU A 94 18.43 -14.99 -6.79
CA LEU A 94 17.15 -14.77 -7.44
C LEU A 94 15.97 -14.95 -6.48
N ARG A 95 15.96 -16.05 -5.69
CA ARG A 95 14.92 -16.28 -4.67
C ARG A 95 14.86 -15.15 -3.65
N LYS A 96 16.02 -14.71 -3.15
CA LYS A 96 16.09 -13.60 -2.18
C LYS A 96 15.55 -12.30 -2.79
N ASN A 97 15.83 -12.03 -4.07
CA ASN A 97 15.31 -10.84 -4.74
C ASN A 97 13.80 -10.88 -4.85
N PHE A 98 13.22 -12.01 -5.28
CA PHE A 98 11.77 -12.17 -5.39
C PHE A 98 11.05 -12.05 -4.04
N TYR A 99 11.56 -12.67 -2.98
CA TYR A 99 10.95 -12.55 -1.64
C TYR A 99 10.97 -11.13 -1.09
N ASN A 100 11.97 -10.32 -1.46
CA ASN A 100 12.08 -8.95 -0.98
C ASN A 100 11.31 -7.94 -1.84
N THR A 101 10.74 -8.35 -2.98
CA THR A 101 10.07 -7.41 -3.91
C THR A 101 8.90 -6.70 -3.23
N ILE A 102 7.98 -7.45 -2.60
CA ILE A 102 6.80 -6.87 -1.92
C ILE A 102 7.23 -5.89 -0.82
N HIS A 103 8.19 -6.30 0.02
CA HIS A 103 8.71 -5.46 1.10
C HIS A 103 9.33 -4.16 0.57
N ARG A 104 10.21 -4.25 -0.43
CA ARG A 104 10.86 -3.08 -1.04
C ARG A 104 9.85 -2.13 -1.64
N GLU A 105 8.85 -2.67 -2.32
CA GLU A 105 7.77 -1.88 -2.91
C GLU A 105 6.95 -1.13 -1.86
N LEU A 106 6.48 -1.82 -0.81
CA LEU A 106 5.70 -1.19 0.25
C LEU A 106 6.51 -0.13 1.01
N VAL A 107 7.78 -0.40 1.33
CA VAL A 107 8.66 0.59 1.97
C VAL A 107 8.87 1.80 1.06
N GLN A 108 9.06 1.58 -0.25
CA GLN A 108 9.22 2.67 -1.20
C GLN A 108 7.94 3.52 -1.28
N LYS A 109 6.76 2.88 -1.40
CA LYS A 109 5.45 3.56 -1.38
C LYS A 109 5.28 4.44 -0.14
N ILE A 110 5.65 3.94 1.03
CA ILE A 110 5.58 4.69 2.30
C ILE A 110 6.49 5.92 2.26
N LYS A 111 7.76 5.73 1.89
CA LYS A 111 8.75 6.83 1.84
C LYS A 111 8.33 7.93 0.87
N ASP A 112 7.96 7.51 -0.33
CA ASP A 112 7.57 8.41 -1.42
C ASP A 112 6.23 9.12 -1.11
N THR A 113 5.28 8.44 -0.46
CA THR A 113 4.02 9.07 -0.01
C THR A 113 4.29 10.14 1.05
N LEU A 114 5.14 9.86 2.03
CA LEU A 114 5.52 10.84 3.06
C LEU A 114 6.28 12.02 2.44
N HIS A 115 7.18 11.75 1.49
CA HIS A 115 7.86 12.80 0.75
C HIS A 115 6.89 13.65 -0.07
N LEU A 116 6.00 13.02 -0.85
CA LEU A 116 4.96 13.70 -1.62
C LEU A 116 4.14 14.63 -0.74
N LYS A 117 3.73 14.18 0.44
CA LYS A 117 3.00 14.98 1.42
C LYS A 117 3.76 16.25 1.83
N THR A 118 5.09 16.19 1.98
CA THR A 118 5.91 17.39 2.29
C THR A 118 5.96 18.40 1.14
N LEU A 119 5.67 17.98 -0.09
CA LEU A 119 5.68 18.83 -1.28
C LEU A 119 4.29 19.37 -1.64
N MET A 120 3.22 18.83 -1.04
CA MET A 120 1.84 19.16 -1.45
C MET A 120 1.53 20.66 -1.32
N ASP A 121 2.07 21.34 -0.31
CA ASP A 121 1.81 22.76 -0.03
C ASP A 121 2.22 23.68 -1.21
N ASP A 122 3.18 23.25 -2.04
CA ASP A 122 3.62 24.01 -3.21
C ASP A 122 2.61 23.94 -4.38
N TYR A 123 1.75 22.92 -4.42
CA TYR A 123 0.88 22.61 -5.57
C TYR A 123 -0.62 22.64 -5.21
N ILE A 124 -0.94 22.42 -3.94
CA ILE A 124 -2.29 22.16 -3.44
C ILE A 124 -2.64 23.14 -2.32
N VAL A 125 -3.87 23.64 -2.35
CA VAL A 125 -4.41 24.55 -1.33
C VAL A 125 -5.58 23.93 -0.59
N ASN A 126 -5.93 24.51 0.56
CA ASN A 126 -7.00 24.06 1.46
C ASN A 126 -6.79 22.63 1.98
N ILE A 127 -5.53 22.25 2.22
CA ILE A 127 -5.18 20.96 2.85
C ILE A 127 -5.67 21.00 4.31
N PRO A 128 -6.50 20.06 4.77
CA PRO A 128 -7.00 20.05 6.12
C PRO A 128 -5.91 19.81 7.16
N ASP A 129 -6.06 20.40 8.35
CA ASP A 129 -5.07 20.34 9.43
C ASP A 129 -4.74 18.93 9.89
N TYR A 130 -5.66 17.96 9.74
CA TYR A 130 -5.39 16.57 10.12
C TYR A 130 -4.29 15.92 9.27
N PHE A 131 -3.93 16.48 8.11
CA PHE A 131 -2.74 16.06 7.38
C PHE A 131 -1.48 16.27 8.23
N ASN A 132 -1.45 17.21 9.18
CA ASN A 132 -0.31 17.42 10.05
C ASN A 132 -0.20 16.40 11.19
N SER A 133 -1.19 15.50 11.33
CA SER A 133 -1.18 14.42 12.32
C SER A 133 -0.34 13.21 11.87
N LEU A 134 0.07 12.38 12.85
CA LEU A 134 0.72 11.10 12.57
C LEU A 134 -0.31 10.07 12.08
N GLY A 135 -0.44 9.98 10.75
CA GLY A 135 -1.33 9.00 10.12
C GLY A 135 -0.87 7.55 10.29
N LYS A 136 -1.78 6.62 9.97
CA LYS A 136 -1.54 5.17 9.92
C LYS A 136 -1.46 4.69 8.49
N PHE A 137 -0.52 3.80 8.19
CA PHE A 137 -0.50 3.08 6.91
C PHE A 137 -1.42 1.87 7.00
N VAL A 138 -2.47 1.86 6.18
CA VAL A 138 -3.44 0.78 6.10
C VAL A 138 -3.31 0.14 4.73
N ILE A 139 -2.86 -1.11 4.72
CA ILE A 139 -2.69 -1.92 3.51
C ILE A 139 -3.86 -2.90 3.47
N VAL A 140 -4.82 -2.60 2.61
CA VAL A 140 -5.99 -3.43 2.38
C VAL A 140 -5.64 -4.52 1.38
N ILE A 141 -5.85 -5.77 1.77
CA ILE A 141 -5.55 -6.95 0.95
C ILE A 141 -6.83 -7.69 0.56
N ALA A 142 -6.72 -8.56 -0.45
CA ALA A 142 -7.84 -9.42 -0.83
C ALA A 142 -8.37 -10.24 0.38
N PRO A 143 -9.68 -10.51 0.43
CA PRO A 143 -10.28 -11.39 1.43
C PRO A 143 -9.53 -12.73 1.55
N ILE A 144 -9.35 -13.19 2.80
CA ILE A 144 -8.54 -14.38 3.09
C ILE A 144 -9.43 -15.61 3.27
N GLU A 145 -9.20 -16.62 2.42
CA GLU A 145 -9.80 -17.96 2.58
C GLU A 145 -9.53 -18.53 3.98
N VAL A 146 -10.55 -19.13 4.60
CA VAL A 146 -10.49 -19.63 5.99
C VAL A 146 -9.27 -20.54 6.24
N GLY A 147 -8.96 -21.43 5.28
CA GLY A 147 -7.83 -22.35 5.38
C GLY A 147 -6.44 -21.71 5.29
N LYS A 148 -6.33 -20.49 4.74
CA LYS A 148 -5.05 -19.79 4.53
C LYS A 148 -4.75 -18.73 5.60
N ARG A 149 -5.68 -18.44 6.50
CA ARG A 149 -5.59 -17.33 7.49
C ARG A 149 -4.31 -17.36 8.33
N ALA A 150 -3.89 -18.52 8.82
CA ALA A 150 -2.72 -18.63 9.67
C ALA A 150 -1.42 -18.28 8.91
N ASP A 151 -1.27 -18.79 7.69
CA ASP A 151 -0.06 -18.57 6.91
C ASP A 151 0.01 -17.14 6.38
N VAL A 152 -1.11 -16.60 5.88
CA VAL A 152 -1.22 -15.20 5.45
C VAL A 152 -0.96 -14.25 6.62
N GLY A 153 -1.50 -14.54 7.82
CA GLY A 153 -1.21 -13.77 9.03
C GLY A 153 0.29 -13.69 9.34
N ARG A 154 1.01 -14.82 9.28
CA ARG A 154 2.48 -14.83 9.45
C ARG A 154 3.21 -14.05 8.36
N CYS A 155 2.70 -14.03 7.12
CA CYS A 155 3.26 -13.18 6.05
C CYS A 155 3.07 -11.70 6.37
N MET A 156 1.86 -11.29 6.75
CA MET A 156 1.53 -9.91 7.12
C MET A 156 2.38 -9.42 8.29
N ASP A 157 2.57 -10.24 9.33
CA ASP A 157 3.42 -9.88 10.48
C ASP A 157 4.88 -9.67 10.10
N ARG A 158 5.40 -10.51 9.18
CA ARG A 158 6.75 -10.34 8.64
C ARG A 158 6.86 -9.04 7.85
N TRP A 159 5.89 -8.72 6.99
CA TRP A 159 5.89 -7.47 6.23
C TRP A 159 5.75 -6.25 7.13
N LYS A 160 4.84 -6.28 8.11
CA LYS A 160 4.68 -5.24 9.12
C LYS A 160 6.01 -4.99 9.84
N THR A 161 6.64 -6.03 10.36
CA THR A 161 7.92 -5.91 11.06
C THR A 161 9.02 -5.35 10.16
N ALA A 162 9.11 -5.83 8.91
CA ALA A 162 10.11 -5.37 7.95
C ALA A 162 9.91 -3.89 7.57
N ILE A 163 8.66 -3.43 7.44
CA ILE A 163 8.35 -2.02 7.19
C ILE A 163 8.72 -1.16 8.41
N MET A 164 8.24 -1.54 9.60
CA MET A 164 8.48 -0.81 10.84
C MET A 164 9.98 -0.66 11.15
N THR A 165 10.80 -1.66 10.80
CA THR A 165 12.25 -1.63 11.01
C THR A 165 13.02 -0.88 9.92
N SER A 166 12.41 -0.64 8.75
CA SER A 166 13.03 0.06 7.62
C SER A 166 12.80 1.57 7.64
N MET A 167 12.05 2.08 8.62
CA MET A 167 11.62 3.48 8.70
C MET A 167 12.04 4.13 10.04
N PRO A 168 12.41 5.41 10.04
CA PRO A 168 12.64 6.15 11.28
C PRO A 168 11.39 6.19 12.17
N LYS A 169 11.59 6.17 13.49
CA LYS A 169 10.49 6.31 14.46
C LYS A 169 9.83 7.70 14.32
N GLY A 170 8.52 7.75 14.52
CA GLY A 170 7.76 9.01 14.52
C GLY A 170 7.40 9.56 13.14
N MET A 171 7.65 8.83 12.04
CA MET A 171 7.20 9.23 10.70
C MET A 171 5.72 8.92 10.45
N PHE A 172 5.19 7.91 11.14
CA PHE A 172 3.80 7.47 11.12
C PHE A 172 3.52 6.73 12.43
N SER A 173 2.24 6.53 12.77
CA SER A 173 1.87 5.91 14.04
C SER A 173 1.84 4.39 13.99
N GLU A 174 1.40 3.80 12.89
CA GLU A 174 1.23 2.35 12.75
C GLU A 174 1.22 1.89 11.28
N VAL A 175 1.56 0.62 11.06
CA VAL A 175 1.26 -0.11 9.81
C VAL A 175 0.30 -1.26 10.14
N VAL A 176 -0.81 -1.32 9.41
CA VAL A 176 -1.88 -2.31 9.59
C VAL A 176 -2.17 -2.95 8.25
N PHE A 177 -2.26 -4.28 8.24
CA PHE A 177 -2.78 -5.03 7.10
C PHE A 177 -4.19 -5.50 7.45
N VAL A 178 -5.14 -5.29 6.55
CA VAL A 178 -6.55 -5.62 6.78
C VAL A 178 -7.16 -6.26 5.54
N PRO A 179 -7.89 -7.38 5.66
CA PRO A 179 -8.65 -7.92 4.54
C PRO A 179 -9.77 -6.96 4.10
N LEU A 180 -10.05 -6.91 2.80
CA LEU A 180 -11.05 -6.00 2.22
C LEU A 180 -12.45 -6.19 2.84
N ASP A 181 -12.87 -7.43 3.08
CA ASP A 181 -14.14 -7.78 3.73
C ASP A 181 -14.23 -7.26 5.18
N VAL A 182 -13.09 -7.16 5.87
CA VAL A 182 -13.01 -6.60 7.22
C VAL A 182 -12.90 -5.07 7.20
N PHE A 183 -12.27 -4.50 6.18
CA PHE A 183 -12.14 -3.05 6.05
C PHE A 183 -13.48 -2.35 5.76
N CYS A 184 -14.39 -3.04 5.07
CA CYS A 184 -15.70 -2.52 4.70
C CYS A 184 -16.79 -2.75 5.75
N ALA A 185 -16.53 -3.60 6.76
CA ALA A 185 -17.45 -3.93 7.84
C ALA A 185 -17.39 -2.91 8.99
#